data_AF-A0A349A1U5-F1
#
_entry.id   AF-A0A349A1U5-F1
#
_cell.length_a   1.000
_cell.length_b   1.000
_cell.length_c   1.000
_cell.angle_alpha   90.00
_cell.angle_beta   90.00
_cell.angle_gamma   90.00
#
_symmetry.space_group_name_H-M   'P 1'
#
loop_
_entity.id
_entity.type
_entity.pdbx_description
1 polymer ?
#
loop_
_entity_poly.entity_id
_entity_poly.type
_entity_poly.pdbx_seq_one_letter_code
_entity_poly.pdbx_strand_id
1 'polypeptide(L)'
;MKTAPYRVDVHHHLAPPEYVEALGKMGVTDSLGRAFPAWSAQRSIDVMEANGIKAAVTGLSSPGVYFGDVDRAAGLARLCNEVSAILWAGRSPPF
;
A
#
# COMPACT_ATOMS: atom_id res chain seq x y z
N MET A 1 15.69 -25.46 11.74
CA MET A 1 14.61 -24.65 12.36
C MET A 1 14.59 -23.29 11.68
N LYS A 2 13.44 -22.83 11.16
CA LYS A 2 13.30 -21.41 10.77
C LYS A 2 13.29 -20.58 12.07
N THR A 3 14.16 -19.58 12.16
CA THR A 3 14.12 -18.62 13.27
C THR A 3 12.82 -17.82 13.21
N ALA A 4 12.27 -17.46 14.36
CA ALA A 4 11.08 -16.60 14.40
C ALA A 4 11.39 -15.24 13.75
N PRO A 5 10.42 -14.62 13.04
CA PRO A 5 10.59 -13.27 12.51
C PRO A 5 10.95 -12.26 13.61
N TYR A 6 11.90 -11.37 13.35
CA TYR A 6 12.38 -10.39 14.33
C TYR A 6 12.64 -9.00 13.76
N ARG A 7 12.64 -8.83 12.42
CA ARG A 7 12.94 -7.55 11.78
C ARG A 7 11.72 -6.63 11.78
N VAL A 8 11.97 -5.32 11.83
CA VAL A 8 10.95 -4.30 11.58
C VAL A 8 11.29 -3.62 10.27
N ASP A 9 10.37 -3.70 9.31
CA ASP A 9 10.47 -2.99 8.04
C ASP A 9 9.83 -1.60 8.20
N VAL A 10 10.60 -0.54 7.98
CA VAL A 10 10.12 0.84 8.11
C VAL A 10 9.84 1.51 6.77
N HIS A 11 9.98 0.76 5.67
CA HIS A 11 9.80 1.25 4.30
C HIS A 11 8.98 0.24 3.50
N HIS A 12 7.74 -0.02 3.95
CA HIS A 12 6.86 -0.98 3.31
C HIS A 12 5.74 -0.27 2.55
N HIS A 13 5.79 -0.33 1.21
CA HIS A 13 4.81 0.38 0.41
C HIS A 13 3.47 -0.35 0.26
N LEU A 14 2.41 0.44 0.22
CA LEU A 14 1.07 0.03 -0.19
C LEU A 14 0.77 0.58 -1.58
N ALA A 15 0.09 -0.23 -2.39
CA ALA A 15 -0.53 0.20 -3.65
C ALA A 15 -1.94 -0.39 -3.75
N PRO A 16 -2.90 0.09 -2.94
CA PRO A 16 -4.26 -0.47 -2.93
C PRO A 16 -4.86 -0.46 -4.35
N PRO A 17 -5.56 -1.53 -4.79
CA PRO A 17 -6.13 -1.58 -6.13
C PRO A 17 -7.07 -0.41 -6.43
N GLU A 18 -7.83 0.05 -5.45
CA GLU A 18 -8.77 1.17 -5.56
C GLU A 18 -8.04 2.49 -5.76
N TYR A 19 -6.87 2.66 -5.13
CA TYR A 19 -6.00 3.80 -5.37
C TYR A 19 -5.46 3.77 -6.80
N VAL A 20 -4.96 2.61 -7.27
CA VAL A 20 -4.45 2.44 -8.64
C VAL A 20 -5.57 2.66 -9.67
N GLU A 21 -6.79 2.19 -9.41
CA GLU A 21 -7.95 2.42 -10.26
C GLU A 21 -8.32 3.91 -10.31
N ALA A 22 -8.31 4.61 -9.17
CA ALA A 22 -8.56 6.04 -9.11
C ALA A 22 -7.52 6.85 -9.89
N LEU A 23 -6.24 6.46 -9.81
CA LEU A 23 -5.18 7.02 -10.65
C LEU A 23 -5.42 6.77 -12.14
N GLY A 24 -5.84 5.55 -12.50
CA GLY A 24 -6.18 5.18 -13.88
C GLY A 24 -7.30 6.05 -14.46
N LYS A 25 -8.34 6.36 -13.66
CA LYS A 25 -9.43 7.28 -14.06
C LYS A 25 -8.94 8.71 -14.32
N MET A 26 -7.79 9.08 -13.77
CA MET A 26 -7.12 10.37 -13.99
C MET A 26 -6.11 10.33 -15.14
N GLY A 27 -5.93 9.18 -15.80
CA GLY A 27 -4.91 8.98 -16.84
C GLY A 27 -3.50 8.72 -16.28
N VAL A 28 -3.35 8.51 -14.97
CA VAL A 28 -2.07 8.17 -14.34
C VAL A 28 -1.95 6.65 -14.30
N THR A 29 -1.14 6.09 -15.19
CA THR A 29 -0.98 4.63 -15.37
C THR A 29 0.36 4.08 -14.92
N ASP A 30 1.32 4.95 -14.63
CA ASP A 30 2.66 4.59 -14.17
C ASP A 30 3.20 5.56 -13.13
N SER A 31 4.28 5.14 -12.48
CA SER A 31 5.11 5.99 -11.64
C SER A 31 6.57 5.67 -11.92
N LEU A 32 7.40 6.71 -12.11
CA LEU A 32 8.83 6.56 -12.39
C LEU A 32 9.10 5.65 -13.60
N GLY A 33 8.23 5.69 -14.62
CA GLY A 33 8.37 4.90 -15.85
C GLY A 33 8.05 3.41 -15.69
N ARG A 34 7.38 3.01 -14.60
CA ARG A 34 6.89 1.64 -14.39
C ARG A 34 5.42 1.62 -14.02
N ALA A 35 4.69 0.71 -14.65
CA ALA A 35 3.30 0.45 -14.30
C ALA A 35 3.19 0.03 -12.82
N PHE A 36 2.06 0.36 -12.21
CA PHE A 36 1.79 -0.02 -10.82
C PHE A 36 1.80 -1.56 -10.67
N PRO A 37 2.48 -2.09 -9.65
CA PRO A 37 2.49 -3.53 -9.42
C PRO A 37 1.11 -4.01 -8.97
N ALA A 38 0.77 -5.25 -9.31
CA ALA A 38 -0.33 -5.94 -8.64
C ALA A 38 0.03 -6.08 -7.15
N TRP A 39 -0.85 -5.59 -6.28
CA TRP A 39 -0.65 -5.59 -4.84
C TRP A 39 -1.85 -6.22 -4.15
N SER A 40 -1.57 -6.98 -3.09
CA SER A 40 -2.57 -7.47 -2.15
C SER A 40 -1.95 -7.56 -0.76
N ALA A 41 -2.81 -7.48 0.26
CA ALA A 41 -2.40 -7.64 1.66
C ALA A 41 -1.68 -8.99 1.89
N GLN A 42 -2.22 -10.07 1.33
CA GLN A 42 -1.63 -11.40 1.48
C GLN A 42 -0.22 -11.46 0.87
N ARG A 43 -0.02 -10.90 -0.33
CA ARG A 43 1.30 -10.87 -0.96
C ARG A 43 2.33 -10.08 -0.13
N SER A 44 1.89 -8.99 0.51
CA SER A 44 2.73 -8.21 1.44
C SER A 44 3.13 -9.05 2.67
N ILE A 45 2.18 -9.79 3.26
CA ILE A 45 2.43 -10.72 4.37
C ILE A 45 3.39 -11.85 3.96
N ASP A 46 3.19 -12.45 2.79
CA ASP A 46 4.07 -13.52 2.27
C ASP A 46 5.51 -13.03 2.12
N VAL A 47 5.70 -11.78 1.66
CA VAL A 47 7.03 -11.13 1.60
C VAL A 47 7.61 -10.94 3.00
N MET A 48 6.80 -10.54 3.98
CA MET A 48 7.25 -10.40 5.37
C MET A 48 7.74 -11.75 5.94
N GLU A 49 6.96 -12.81 5.75
CA GLU A 49 7.30 -14.16 6.20
C GLU A 49 8.58 -14.69 5.54
N ALA A 50 8.71 -14.52 4.22
CA ALA A 50 9.88 -14.96 3.47
C ALA A 50 11.17 -14.25 3.90
N ASN A 51 11.07 -13.03 4.42
CA ASN A 51 12.21 -12.19 4.80
C ASN A 51 12.43 -12.06 6.32
N GLY A 52 11.65 -12.78 7.14
CA GLY A 52 11.75 -12.74 8.61
C GLY A 52 11.39 -11.37 9.21
N ILE A 53 10.47 -10.66 8.56
CA ILE A 53 9.92 -9.38 9.01
C ILE A 53 8.74 -9.67 9.94
N LYS A 54 8.83 -9.19 11.17
CA LYS A 54 7.80 -9.34 12.20
C LYS A 54 6.73 -8.26 12.13
N ALA A 55 7.14 -7.05 11.78
CA ALA A 55 6.25 -5.89 11.69
C ALA A 55 6.71 -4.98 10.55
N ALA A 56 5.75 -4.32 9.91
CA ALA A 56 6.00 -3.35 8.86
C ALA A 56 5.29 -2.03 9.21
N VAL A 57 5.99 -0.91 9.01
CA VAL A 57 5.39 0.42 8.99
C VAL A 57 5.03 0.73 7.54
N THR A 58 3.73 0.81 7.27
CA THR A 58 3.23 0.98 5.91
C THR A 58 3.22 2.44 5.49
N GLY A 59 3.54 2.70 4.22
CA GLY A 59 3.43 4.02 3.60
C GLY A 59 2.90 3.92 2.17
N LEU A 60 2.22 4.97 1.70
CA LEU A 60 1.77 5.02 0.30
C LEU A 60 2.97 5.06 -0.65
N SER A 61 2.89 4.31 -1.75
CA SER A 61 3.88 4.35 -2.84
C SER A 61 3.86 5.67 -3.62
N SER A 62 4.91 5.93 -4.41
CA SER A 62 4.85 6.91 -5.50
C SER A 62 3.68 6.58 -6.45
N PRO A 63 3.04 7.59 -7.08
CA PRO A 63 3.38 9.03 -7.11
C PRO A 63 2.85 9.86 -5.93
N GLY A 64 2.17 9.25 -4.96
CA GLY A 64 1.44 9.99 -3.92
C GLY A 64 0.07 10.50 -4.39
N VAL A 65 -0.53 11.40 -3.64
CA VAL A 65 -1.97 11.73 -3.79
C VAL A 65 -2.27 13.05 -4.50
N TYR A 66 -1.28 13.94 -4.64
CA TYR A 66 -1.52 15.31 -5.09
C TYR A 66 -1.26 15.50 -6.58
N PHE A 67 -2.32 15.81 -7.32
CA PHE A 67 -2.30 16.04 -8.77
C PHE A 67 -2.95 17.38 -9.14
N GLY A 68 -2.79 18.40 -8.29
CA GLY A 68 -3.34 19.75 -8.52
C GLY A 68 -4.77 19.98 -7.99
N ASP A 69 -5.35 19.00 -7.29
CA ASP A 69 -6.70 19.07 -6.70
C ASP A 69 -6.62 18.61 -5.23
N VAL A 70 -6.86 19.54 -4.30
CA VAL A 70 -6.70 19.31 -2.85
C VAL A 70 -7.77 18.40 -2.29
N ASP A 71 -9.03 18.56 -2.71
CA ASP A 71 -10.14 17.76 -2.20
C ASP A 71 -9.99 16.31 -2.64
N ARG A 72 -9.58 16.10 -3.89
CA ARG A 72 -9.24 14.78 -4.40
C ARG A 72 -8.05 14.16 -3.68
N ALA A 73 -6.99 14.94 -3.45
CA ALA A 73 -5.81 14.47 -2.71
C ALA A 73 -6.18 14.02 -1.28
N ALA A 74 -7.05 14.76 -0.60
CA ALA A 74 -7.57 14.39 0.72
C ALA A 74 -8.38 13.08 0.67
N GLY A 75 -9.21 12.90 -0.36
CA GLY A 75 -9.95 11.66 -0.59
C GLY A 75 -9.04 10.44 -0.80
N LEU A 76 -8.03 10.56 -1.67
CA LEU A 76 -7.05 9.50 -1.91
C LEU A 76 -6.23 9.19 -0.66
N ALA A 77 -5.78 10.21 0.07
CA ALA A 77 -5.04 10.03 1.32
C ALA A 77 -5.88 9.29 2.37
N ARG A 78 -7.16 9.67 2.51
CA ARG A 78 -8.08 8.97 3.40
C ARG A 78 -8.23 7.50 2.98
N LEU A 79 -8.46 7.22 1.71
CA LEU A 79 -8.58 5.85 1.21
C LEU A 79 -7.37 5.00 1.59
N CYS A 80 -6.15 5.47 1.33
CA CYS A 80 -4.93 4.73 1.68
C CYS A 80 -4.73 4.57 3.19
N ASN A 81 -5.08 5.59 3.99
CA ASN A 81 -4.98 5.54 5.44
C ASN A 81 -5.98 4.53 6.05
N GLU A 82 -7.22 4.49 5.55
CA GLU A 82 -8.24 3.54 6.01
C GLU A 82 -7.82 2.09 5.67
N VAL A 83 -7.28 1.85 4.47
CA VAL A 83 -6.70 0.55 4.12
C VAL A 83 -5.62 0.15 5.13
N SER A 84 -4.69 1.04 5.42
CA SER A 84 -3.62 0.80 6.41
C SER A 84 -4.19 0.46 7.80
N ALA A 85 -5.21 1.19 8.24
CA ALA A 85 -5.87 0.96 9.53
C ALA A 85 -6.63 -0.37 9.57
N ILE A 86 -7.27 -0.78 8.47
CA ILE A 86 -7.95 -2.07 8.34
C ILE A 86 -6.97 -3.23 8.43
N LEU A 87 -5.84 -3.14 7.71
CA LEU A 87 -4.77 -4.14 7.77
C LEU A 87 -4.20 -4.28 9.18
N TRP A 88 -3.92 -3.16 9.85
CA TRP A 88 -3.43 -3.16 11.23
C TRP A 88 -4.42 -3.83 12.19
N ALA A 89 -5.72 -3.61 12.00
CA ALA A 89 -6.76 -4.22 12.82
C ALA A 89 -6.98 -5.73 12.53
N GLY A 90 -6.23 -6.32 11.59
CA GLY A 90 -6.39 -7.72 11.17
C GLY A 90 -7.70 -7.99 10.44
N ARG A 91 -8.30 -6.96 9.85
CA ARG A 91 -9.56 -7.07 9.09
C ARG A 91 -9.24 -7.14 7.60
N SER A 92 -10.09 -7.83 6.83
CA SER A 92 -10.08 -7.71 5.38
C SER A 92 -10.61 -6.32 4.98
N PRO A 93 -9.99 -5.64 4.00
CA PRO A 93 -10.57 -4.45 3.39
C PRO A 93 -11.98 -4.76 2.85
N PRO A 94 -12.95 -3.83 2.97
CA PRO A 94 -14.33 -4.06 2.57
C PRO A 94 -14.57 -4.02 1.05
N PHE A 95 -13.50 -4.05 0.25
CA PHE A 95 -13.51 -3.89 -1.20
C PHE A 95 -12.65 -4.98 -1.85
#